data_AF-A0A357MPH8-F1
#
_entry.id   AF-A0A357MPH8-F1
#
_cell.length_a   1.000
_cell.length_b   1.000
_cell.length_c   1.000
_cell.angle_alpha   90.00
_cell.angle_beta   90.00
_cell.angle_gamma   90.00
#
_symmetry.space_group_name_H-M   'P 1'
#
loop_
_entity.id
_entity.type
_entity.pdbx_description
1 polymer ?
#
loop_
_entity_poly.entity_id
_entity_poly.type
_entity_poly.pdbx_seq_one_letter_code
_entity_poly.pdbx_strand_id
1 'polypeptide(L)'
;MVMAQHEDMQEIKKRRDAVLSALVDGVPYHRFLGIGFDRRGDELTGVLNFEQKLIGNPFLPAIHGGVTAAFLEVTSIITLSWNYLWQDMEAGAIDLGALEAGTLPRLPKTIDFTVDYLRSGRPRDAYARAEVIRSGRRYASVRVEAWQDHRDKLFAQATGHFLMPPPVTEAKAGKPG
;
A
#
# COMPACT_ATOMS: atom_id res chain seq x y z
N MET A 1 -37.37 13.03 -14.66
CA MET A 1 -37.13 11.58 -14.48
C MET A 1 -35.64 11.37 -14.65
N VAL A 2 -34.92 11.22 -13.53
CA VAL A 2 -33.45 11.16 -13.48
C VAL A 2 -33.04 9.70 -13.72
N MET A 3 -32.46 9.41 -14.88
CA MET A 3 -31.73 8.16 -15.09
C MET A 3 -30.32 8.40 -14.58
N ALA A 4 -30.05 7.97 -13.35
CA ALA A 4 -28.69 7.89 -12.83
C ALA A 4 -27.87 7.02 -13.78
N GLN A 5 -26.81 7.59 -14.36
CA GLN A 5 -25.82 6.85 -15.13
C GLN A 5 -25.20 5.80 -14.21
N HIS A 6 -25.60 4.54 -14.40
CA HIS A 6 -24.83 3.40 -13.93
C HIS A 6 -23.51 3.43 -14.71
N GLU A 7 -22.43 3.91 -14.09
CA GLU A 7 -21.09 3.60 -14.58
C GLU A 7 -20.95 2.07 -14.65
N ASP A 8 -20.45 1.56 -15.78
CA ASP A 8 -20.24 0.13 -15.99
C ASP A 8 -19.25 -0.39 -14.94
N MET A 9 -19.65 -1.43 -14.20
CA MET A 9 -18.83 -2.05 -13.15
C MET A 9 -17.46 -2.50 -13.67
N GLN A 10 -17.36 -2.85 -14.95
CA GLN A 10 -16.09 -3.18 -15.60
C GLN A 10 -15.17 -1.97 -15.74
N GLU A 11 -15.73 -0.79 -16.02
CA GLU A 11 -14.97 0.44 -16.16
C GLU A 11 -14.44 0.92 -14.80
N ILE A 12 -15.26 0.84 -13.75
CA ILE A 12 -14.84 1.11 -12.36
C ILE A 12 -13.70 0.18 -11.96
N LYS A 13 -13.81 -1.12 -12.28
CA LYS A 13 -12.78 -2.12 -11.98
C LYS A 13 -11.45 -1.79 -12.69
N LYS A 14 -11.49 -1.45 -13.97
CA LYS A 14 -10.31 -1.11 -14.76
C LYS A 14 -9.61 0.16 -14.24
N ARG A 15 -10.38 1.20 -13.88
CA ARG A 15 -9.85 2.43 -13.27
C ARG A 15 -9.16 2.13 -11.93
N ARG A 16 -9.78 1.29 -11.09
CA ARG A 16 -9.21 0.85 -9.81
C ARG A 16 -7.87 0.14 -9.99
N ASP A 17 -7.78 -0.77 -10.94
CA ASP A 17 -6.55 -1.54 -11.17
C ASP A 17 -5.41 -0.64 -11.71
N ALA A 18 -5.72 0.36 -12.54
CA ALA A 18 -4.75 1.34 -13.01
C ALA A 18 -4.18 2.22 -11.88
N VAL A 19 -5.04 2.69 -10.97
CA VAL A 19 -4.61 3.48 -9.80
C VAL A 19 -3.74 2.66 -8.86
N LEU A 20 -4.11 1.39 -8.61
CA LEU A 20 -3.31 0.50 -7.79
C LEU A 20 -1.92 0.30 -8.42
N SER A 21 -1.86 0.07 -9.73
CA SER A 21 -0.58 -0.04 -10.45
C SER A 21 0.27 1.23 -10.27
N ALA A 22 -0.31 2.41 -10.47
CA ALA A 22 0.40 3.68 -10.31
C ALA A 22 0.91 3.89 -8.88
N LEU A 23 0.13 3.50 -7.87
CA LEU A 23 0.53 3.59 -6.47
C LEU A 23 1.69 2.67 -6.12
N VAL A 24 1.59 1.42 -6.57
CA VAL A 24 2.64 0.43 -6.38
C VAL A 24 3.92 0.91 -7.06
N ASP A 25 3.82 1.43 -8.29
CA ASP A 25 4.95 2.00 -9.02
C ASP A 25 5.60 3.21 -8.35
N GLY A 26 4.83 3.98 -7.58
CA GLY A 26 5.31 5.14 -6.84
C GLY A 26 6.09 4.84 -5.55
N VAL A 27 6.01 3.61 -5.03
CA VAL A 27 6.74 3.22 -3.81
C VAL A 27 8.14 2.72 -4.18
N PRO A 28 9.23 3.35 -3.67
CA PRO A 28 10.58 2.84 -3.88
C PRO A 28 10.71 1.38 -3.42
N TYR A 29 11.49 0.58 -4.15
CA TYR A 29 11.86 -0.81 -3.82
C TYR A 29 10.81 -1.93 -4.00
N HIS A 30 9.54 -1.64 -4.33
CA HIS A 30 8.53 -2.70 -4.52
C HIS A 30 8.94 -3.75 -5.58
N ARG A 31 9.45 -3.31 -6.75
CA ARG A 31 9.93 -4.23 -7.81
C ARG A 31 11.17 -5.01 -7.39
N PHE A 32 12.05 -4.38 -6.61
CA PHE A 32 13.29 -5.01 -6.17
C PHE A 32 13.02 -6.17 -5.20
N LEU A 33 12.00 -6.02 -4.34
CA LEU A 33 11.63 -7.00 -3.33
C LEU A 33 10.58 -8.03 -3.81
N GLY A 34 10.03 -7.88 -5.03
CA GLY A 34 9.01 -8.78 -5.56
C GLY A 34 7.64 -8.61 -4.89
N ILE A 35 7.34 -7.39 -4.41
CA ILE A 35 6.07 -7.09 -3.72
C ILE A 35 4.99 -6.75 -4.75
N GLY A 36 3.90 -7.53 -4.73
CA GLY A 36 2.66 -7.27 -5.47
C GLY A 36 1.47 -7.05 -4.54
N PHE A 37 0.31 -6.76 -5.11
CA PHE A 37 -0.93 -6.57 -4.36
C PHE A 37 -2.10 -7.25 -5.05
N ASP A 38 -2.80 -8.08 -4.29
CA ASP A 38 -4.08 -8.66 -4.68
C ASP A 38 -5.22 -7.84 -4.09
N ARG A 39 -6.19 -7.46 -4.92
CA ARG A 39 -7.37 -6.72 -4.51
C ARG A 39 -8.61 -7.60 -4.49
N ARG A 40 -9.33 -7.60 -3.37
CA ARG A 40 -10.62 -8.29 -3.20
C ARG A 40 -11.63 -7.30 -2.61
N GLY A 41 -12.42 -6.67 -3.48
CA GLY A 41 -13.32 -5.59 -3.07
C GLY A 41 -12.54 -4.33 -2.72
N ASP A 42 -12.69 -3.89 -1.47
CA ASP A 42 -11.97 -2.80 -0.80
C ASP A 42 -10.70 -3.28 -0.06
N GLU A 43 -10.55 -4.59 0.13
CA GLU A 43 -9.40 -5.16 0.83
C GLU A 43 -8.20 -5.36 -0.12
N LEU A 44 -7.02 -4.90 0.33
CA LEU A 44 -5.74 -5.15 -0.31
C LEU A 44 -4.91 -6.14 0.49
N THR A 45 -4.36 -7.13 -0.19
CA THR A 45 -3.39 -8.07 0.38
C THR A 45 -2.06 -7.88 -0.33
N GLY A 46 -1.05 -7.41 0.40
CA GLY A 46 0.33 -7.39 -0.08
C GLY A 46 0.84 -8.82 -0.20
N VAL A 47 1.56 -9.10 -1.29
CA VAL A 47 2.16 -10.40 -1.59
C VAL A 47 3.65 -10.20 -1.79
N LEU A 48 4.47 -10.80 -0.93
CA LEU A 48 5.92 -10.89 -1.09
C LEU A 48 6.24 -12.22 -1.76
N ASN A 49 6.55 -12.19 -3.06
CA ASN A 49 6.98 -13.38 -3.79
C ASN A 49 8.39 -13.76 -3.36
N PHE A 50 8.57 -15.01 -2.93
CA PHE A 50 9.85 -15.45 -2.43
C PHE A 50 10.90 -15.55 -3.54
N GLU A 51 12.06 -14.97 -3.28
CA GLU A 51 13.27 -15.17 -4.05
C GLU A 51 14.44 -15.47 -3.12
N GLN A 52 15.40 -16.27 -3.58
CA GLN A 52 16.54 -16.67 -2.75
C GLN A 52 17.36 -15.47 -2.22
N LYS A 53 17.37 -14.36 -2.96
CA LYS A 53 18.01 -13.09 -2.57
C LYS A 53 17.43 -12.46 -1.29
N LEU A 54 16.23 -12.90 -0.87
CA LEU A 54 15.55 -12.39 0.33
C LEU A 54 16.02 -13.08 1.61
N ILE A 55 16.85 -14.11 1.51
CA ILE A 55 17.37 -14.86 2.66
C ILE A 55 18.50 -14.09 3.34
N GLY A 56 18.34 -13.81 4.64
CA GLY A 56 19.36 -13.13 5.44
C GLY A 56 20.45 -14.04 5.99
N ASN A 57 20.15 -15.33 6.20
CA ASN A 57 21.09 -16.33 6.70
C ASN A 57 21.09 -17.58 5.80
N PRO A 58 22.19 -17.85 5.07
CA PRO A 58 22.29 -19.02 4.19
C PRO A 58 22.20 -20.37 4.91
N PHE A 59 22.53 -20.43 6.20
CA PHE A 59 22.54 -21.66 7.01
C PHE A 59 21.22 -21.91 7.74
N LEU A 60 20.45 -20.86 8.03
CA LEU A 60 19.09 -20.92 8.56
C LEU A 60 18.19 -20.13 7.61
N PRO A 61 17.63 -20.76 6.56
CA PRO A 61 16.95 -20.03 5.50
C PRO A 61 15.70 -19.36 6.04
N ALA A 62 15.83 -18.08 6.34
CA ALA A 62 14.78 -17.20 6.80
C ALA A 62 14.82 -15.90 6.01
N ILE A 63 13.64 -15.38 5.70
CA ILE A 63 13.48 -14.04 5.11
C ILE A 63 14.18 -13.04 6.03
N HIS A 64 15.03 -12.20 5.46
CA HIS A 64 15.77 -11.19 6.18
C HIS A 64 14.81 -10.22 6.90
N GLY A 65 15.17 -9.82 8.13
CA GLY A 65 14.36 -8.90 8.94
C GLY A 65 14.05 -7.59 8.20
N GLY A 66 15.05 -6.98 7.57
CA GLY A 66 14.85 -5.76 6.77
C GLY A 66 13.91 -5.93 5.58
N VAL A 67 13.87 -7.11 4.94
CA VAL A 67 12.90 -7.41 3.87
C VAL A 67 11.49 -7.47 4.44
N THR A 68 11.32 -8.09 5.60
CA THR A 68 10.04 -8.17 6.31
C THR A 68 9.55 -6.77 6.71
N ALA A 69 10.42 -5.95 7.31
CA ALA A 69 10.08 -4.58 7.68
C ALA A 69 9.65 -3.75 6.47
N ALA A 70 10.42 -3.79 5.38
CA ALA A 70 10.09 -3.10 4.15
C ALA A 70 8.75 -3.59 3.55
N PHE A 71 8.51 -4.90 3.54
CA PHE A 71 7.25 -5.46 3.06
C PHE A 71 6.04 -4.95 3.85
N LEU A 72 6.15 -4.87 5.17
CA LEU A 72 5.09 -4.37 6.04
C LEU A 72 4.86 -2.87 5.86
N GLU A 73 5.93 -2.10 5.74
CA GLU A 73 5.86 -0.66 5.51
C GLU A 73 5.22 -0.35 4.14
N VAL A 74 5.66 -1.00 3.06
CA VAL A 74 5.07 -0.86 1.72
C VAL A 74 3.59 -1.23 1.74
N THR A 75 3.22 -2.35 2.38
CA THR A 75 1.80 -2.76 2.51
C THR A 75 0.97 -1.69 3.22
N SER A 76 1.52 -1.06 4.25
CA SER A 76 0.86 0.01 5.01
C SER A 76 0.68 1.26 4.17
N ILE A 77 1.73 1.72 3.47
CA ILE A 77 1.70 2.92 2.62
C ILE A 77 0.69 2.74 1.49
N ILE A 78 0.71 1.60 0.79
CA ILE A 78 -0.20 1.33 -0.33
C ILE A 78 -1.65 1.27 0.14
N THR A 79 -1.93 0.56 1.23
CA THR A 79 -3.29 0.45 1.76
C THR A 79 -3.82 1.80 2.26
N LEU A 80 -2.99 2.57 2.95
CA LEU A 80 -3.35 3.91 3.40
C LEU A 80 -3.59 4.86 2.22
N SER A 81 -2.72 4.82 1.21
CA SER A 81 -2.85 5.65 0.00
C SER A 81 -4.09 5.28 -0.79
N TRP A 82 -4.38 3.98 -0.92
CA TRP A 82 -5.58 3.47 -1.57
C TRP A 82 -6.85 4.01 -0.89
N ASN A 83 -6.95 3.88 0.43
CA ASN A 83 -8.09 4.37 1.20
C ASN A 83 -8.24 5.89 1.12
N TYR A 84 -7.13 6.62 1.13
CA TYR A 84 -7.14 8.08 1.08
C TYR A 84 -7.50 8.62 -0.32
N LEU A 85 -6.88 8.10 -1.38
CA LEU A 85 -7.07 8.58 -2.75
C LEU A 85 -8.43 8.18 -3.31
N TRP A 86 -8.97 7.04 -2.91
CA TRP A 86 -10.30 6.63 -3.38
C TRP A 86 -11.37 7.67 -3.03
N GLN A 87 -11.30 8.28 -1.84
CA GLN A 87 -12.23 9.34 -1.43
C GLN A 87 -12.14 10.58 -2.33
N ASP A 88 -10.92 11.01 -2.65
CA ASP A 88 -10.69 12.14 -3.55
C ASP A 88 -11.11 11.81 -5.00
N MET A 89 -11.01 10.56 -5.43
CA MET A 89 -11.47 10.10 -6.75
C MET A 89 -13.00 10.09 -6.85
N GLU A 90 -13.72 9.54 -5.87
CA GLU A 90 -15.19 9.57 -5.85
C GLU A 90 -15.73 11.00 -5.80
N ALA A 91 -15.00 11.92 -5.17
CA ALA A 91 -15.31 13.35 -5.17
C ALA A 91 -14.94 14.07 -6.49
N GLY A 92 -14.35 13.37 -7.48
CA GLY A 92 -13.95 13.94 -8.77
C GLY A 92 -12.72 14.85 -8.72
N ALA A 93 -11.93 14.81 -7.63
CA ALA A 93 -10.79 15.70 -7.42
C ALA A 93 -9.47 15.19 -8.04
N ILE A 94 -9.43 13.92 -8.47
CA ILE A 94 -8.27 13.29 -9.11
C ILE A 94 -8.53 13.12 -10.60
N ASP A 95 -7.74 13.82 -11.39
CA ASP A 95 -7.72 13.72 -12.85
C ASP A 95 -6.96 12.43 -13.25
N LEU A 96 -7.70 11.45 -13.78
CA LEU A 96 -7.15 10.21 -14.31
C LEU A 96 -6.13 10.46 -15.45
N GLY A 97 -6.34 11.51 -16.25
CA GLY A 97 -5.40 11.91 -17.29
C GLY A 97 -4.05 12.40 -16.73
N ALA A 98 -4.05 12.99 -15.53
CA ALA A 98 -2.82 13.37 -14.84
C ALA A 98 -2.06 12.14 -14.31
N LEU A 99 -2.76 11.11 -13.83
CA LEU A 99 -2.15 9.83 -13.46
C LEU A 99 -1.52 9.14 -14.67
N GLU A 100 -2.24 9.09 -15.80
CA GLU A 100 -1.74 8.53 -17.07
C GLU A 100 -0.53 9.30 -17.62
N ALA A 101 -0.48 10.62 -17.40
CA ALA A 101 0.66 11.47 -17.72
C ALA A 101 1.84 11.32 -16.73
N GLY A 102 1.78 10.37 -15.79
CA GLY A 102 2.85 10.08 -14.84
C GLY A 102 2.90 11.02 -13.63
N THR A 103 1.86 11.85 -13.42
CA THR A 103 1.74 12.66 -12.20
C THR A 103 1.22 11.79 -11.08
N LEU A 104 2.14 11.12 -10.39
CA LEU A 104 1.81 10.25 -9.27
C LEU A 104 1.21 11.06 -8.10
N PRO A 105 0.13 10.58 -7.46
CA PRO A 105 -0.37 11.17 -6.23
C PRO A 105 0.72 11.09 -5.15
N ARG A 106 0.84 12.16 -4.36
CA ARG A 106 1.83 12.20 -3.28
C ARG A 106 1.51 11.10 -2.27
N LEU A 107 2.48 10.25 -1.99
CA LEU A 107 2.32 9.18 -1.01
C LEU A 107 2.47 9.73 0.44
N PRO A 108 1.78 9.12 1.42
CA PRO A 108 2.08 9.33 2.83
C PRO A 108 3.56 9.06 3.12
N LYS A 109 4.15 9.86 4.01
CA LYS A 109 5.53 9.68 4.43
C LYS A 109 5.58 9.01 5.79
N THR A 110 6.37 7.95 5.94
CA THR A 110 6.59 7.32 7.24
C THR A 110 7.23 8.32 8.21
N ILE A 111 6.62 8.45 9.39
CA ILE A 111 7.18 9.17 10.54
C ILE A 111 7.98 8.18 11.38
N ASP A 112 7.34 7.07 11.75
CA ASP A 112 7.94 5.97 12.47
C ASP A 112 7.25 4.64 12.11
N PHE A 113 7.98 3.55 12.31
CA PHE A 113 7.51 2.20 12.03
C PHE A 113 8.17 1.23 13.02
N THR A 114 7.34 0.50 13.77
CA THR A 114 7.80 -0.47 14.77
C THR A 114 7.34 -1.86 14.38
N VAL A 115 8.27 -2.82 14.32
CA VAL A 115 8.03 -4.20 13.87
C VAL A 115 8.27 -5.18 15.00
N ASP A 116 7.28 -6.03 15.28
CA ASP A 116 7.43 -7.19 16.15
C ASP A 116 7.68 -8.43 15.30
N TYR A 117 8.85 -9.05 15.46
CA TYR A 117 9.18 -10.33 14.84
C TYR A 117 8.73 -11.47 15.75
N LEU A 118 7.68 -12.16 15.35
CA LEU A 118 7.03 -13.18 16.18
C LEU A 118 7.62 -14.57 15.92
N ARG A 119 7.97 -14.85 14.65
CA ARG A 119 8.49 -16.14 14.19
C ARG A 119 9.41 -15.94 12.98
N SER A 120 10.20 -16.97 12.66
CA SER A 120 11.01 -16.98 11.44
C SER A 120 10.11 -17.01 10.18
N GLY A 121 10.29 -16.03 9.29
CA GLY A 121 9.68 -16.04 7.96
C GLY A 121 10.37 -17.09 7.09
N ARG A 122 9.66 -18.17 6.75
CA ARG A 122 10.20 -19.32 5.99
C ARG A 122 10.51 -18.92 4.53
N PRO A 123 11.33 -19.70 3.79
CA PRO A 123 11.68 -19.43 2.40
C PRO A 123 10.49 -19.76 1.46
N ARG A 124 9.44 -18.95 1.52
CA ARG A 124 8.20 -19.06 0.76
C ARG A 124 7.49 -17.72 0.75
N ASP A 125 6.48 -17.60 -0.09
CA ASP A 125 5.68 -16.39 -0.21
C ASP A 125 5.10 -15.96 1.14
N ALA A 126 5.03 -14.65 1.33
CA ALA A 126 4.43 -14.05 2.50
C ALA A 126 3.33 -13.09 2.09
N TYR A 127 2.36 -12.94 2.97
CA TYR A 127 1.19 -12.12 2.76
C TYR A 127 1.09 -11.11 3.89
N ALA A 128 0.60 -9.91 3.59
CA ALA A 128 0.35 -8.90 4.59
C ALA A 128 -0.95 -8.16 4.33
N ARG A 129 -1.61 -7.75 5.41
CA ARG A 129 -2.78 -6.88 5.37
C ARG A 129 -2.62 -5.77 6.37
N ALA A 130 -2.91 -4.56 5.91
CA ALA A 130 -2.86 -3.36 6.71
C ALA A 130 -4.28 -2.90 7.04
N GLU A 131 -4.46 -2.46 8.27
CA GLU A 131 -5.68 -1.86 8.81
C GLU A 131 -5.37 -0.42 9.20
N VAL A 132 -6.11 0.53 8.62
CA VAL A 132 -5.99 1.94 8.97
C VAL A 132 -6.78 2.18 10.25
N ILE A 133 -6.07 2.31 11.36
CA ILE A 133 -6.66 2.52 12.69
C ILE A 133 -7.19 3.96 12.82
N ARG A 134 -6.44 4.91 12.28
CA ARG A 134 -6.82 6.33 12.27
C ARG A 134 -6.30 6.98 11.00
N SER A 135 -7.15 7.78 10.36
CA SER A 135 -6.76 8.64 9.23
C SER A 135 -7.33 10.04 9.45
N GLY A 136 -6.47 11.05 9.40
CA GLY A 136 -6.86 12.45 9.47
C GLY A 136 -6.00 13.31 8.55
N ARG A 137 -6.28 14.62 8.48
CA ARG A 137 -5.72 15.52 7.45
C ARG A 137 -4.19 15.56 7.37
N ARG A 138 -3.47 15.33 8.48
CA ARG A 138 -2.00 15.37 8.53
C ARG A 138 -1.36 14.10 9.04
N TYR A 139 -2.13 13.19 9.61
CA TYR A 139 -1.60 12.06 10.36
C TYR A 139 -2.49 10.84 10.19
N ALA A 140 -1.85 9.68 10.03
CA ALA A 140 -2.51 8.39 10.07
C ALA A 140 -1.70 7.38 10.91
N SER A 141 -2.41 6.42 11.49
CA SER A 141 -1.86 5.25 12.17
C SER A 141 -2.39 3.99 11.51
N VAL A 142 -1.50 3.05 11.23
CA VAL A 142 -1.78 1.81 10.52
C VAL A 142 -1.19 0.65 11.31
N ARG A 143 -1.97 -0.42 11.46
CA ARG A 143 -1.49 -1.73 11.92
C ARG A 143 -1.37 -2.65 10.73
N VAL A 144 -0.33 -3.47 10.66
CA VAL A 144 -0.15 -4.45 9.59
C VAL A 144 0.28 -5.79 10.15
N GLU A 145 -0.29 -6.85 9.60
CA GLU A 145 -0.05 -8.23 10.02
C GLU A 145 0.49 -9.04 8.85
N ALA A 146 1.51 -9.85 9.11
CA ALA A 146 2.18 -10.68 8.11
C ALA A 146 2.04 -12.17 8.43
N TRP A 147 1.62 -12.97 7.46
CA TRP A 147 1.51 -14.42 7.57
C TRP A 147 2.07 -15.13 6.33
N GLN A 148 2.17 -16.45 6.38
CA GLN A 148 2.53 -17.29 5.23
C GLN A 148 1.41 -18.29 4.96
N ASP A 149 1.54 -19.54 5.41
CA ASP A 149 0.55 -20.59 5.11
C ASP A 149 -0.80 -20.38 5.82
N HIS A 150 -0.78 -19.86 7.04
CA HIS A 150 -1.97 -19.75 7.88
C HIS A 150 -2.11 -18.35 8.48
N ARG A 151 -3.26 -17.71 8.27
CA ARG A 151 -3.54 -16.33 8.70
C ARG A 151 -3.54 -16.16 10.23
N ASP A 152 -3.86 -17.21 10.98
CA ASP A 152 -3.83 -17.24 12.45
C ASP A 152 -2.40 -17.35 13.03
N LYS A 153 -1.39 -17.58 12.18
CA LYS A 153 0.01 -17.75 12.57
C LYS A 153 0.86 -16.67 11.96
N LEU A 154 0.77 -15.47 12.53
CA LEU A 154 1.59 -14.34 12.13
C LEU A 154 3.09 -14.64 12.38
N PHE A 155 3.93 -14.26 11.43
CA PHE A 155 5.38 -14.29 11.60
C PHE A 155 5.96 -12.92 11.95
N ALA A 156 5.27 -11.85 11.55
CA ALA A 156 5.58 -10.49 11.95
C ALA A 156 4.31 -9.64 11.99
N GLN A 157 4.36 -8.55 12.74
CA GLN A 157 3.36 -7.49 12.73
C GLN A 157 4.07 -6.15 12.89
N ALA A 158 3.40 -5.06 12.53
CA ALA A 158 3.94 -3.73 12.76
C ALA A 158 2.85 -2.69 12.99
N THR A 159 3.27 -1.60 13.62
CA THR A 159 2.49 -0.36 13.68
C THR A 159 3.31 0.76 13.05
N GLY A 160 2.68 1.51 12.16
CA GLY A 160 3.28 2.63 11.45
C GLY A 160 2.49 3.90 11.63
N HIS A 161 3.21 5.02 11.68
CA HIS A 161 2.64 6.35 11.71
C HIS A 161 3.09 7.15 10.49
N PHE A 162 2.16 7.84 9.87
CA PHE A 162 2.38 8.46 8.57
C PHE A 162 1.93 9.91 8.56
N LEU A 163 2.74 10.76 7.93
CA LEU A 163 2.40 12.12 7.58
C LEU A 163 1.60 12.10 6.28
N MET A 164 0.38 12.63 6.32
CA MET A 164 -0.51 12.65 5.16
C MET A 164 -0.16 13.77 4.19
N PRO A 165 -0.23 13.52 2.86
CA PRO A 165 -0.06 14.57 1.86
C PRO A 165 -1.20 15.61 1.98
N PRO A 166 -0.95 16.87 1.61
CA PRO A 166 -2.04 17.84 1.49
C PRO A 166 -3.04 17.39 0.40
N PRO A 167 -4.32 17.77 0.51
CA PRO A 167 -5.31 17.52 -0.53
C PRO A 167 -4.85 18.06 -1.89
N VAL A 168 -5.24 17.38 -2.97
CA VAL A 168 -4.87 17.74 -4.35
C VAL A 168 -5.28 19.20 -4.69
N THR A 169 -6.37 19.68 -4.12
CA THR A 169 -6.89 21.05 -4.26
C THR A 169 -5.98 22.13 -3.65
N GLU A 170 -5.33 21.86 -2.51
CA GLU A 170 -4.42 22.83 -1.87
C GLU A 170 -3.03 22.85 -2.54
N ALA A 171 -2.62 21.75 -3.17
CA ALA A 171 -1.31 21.65 -3.82
C ALA A 171 -1.13 22.60 -5.01
N LYS A 172 -2.21 23.00 -5.68
CA LYS A 172 -2.18 23.97 -6.81
C LYS A 172 -2.02 25.42 -6.35
N ALA A 173 -2.32 25.76 -5.10
CA ALA A 173 -2.25 27.14 -4.59
C ALA A 173 -0.84 27.57 -4.13
N GLY A 174 0.14 26.66 -4.13
CA GLY A 174 1.44 26.84 -3.46
C GLY A 174 2.65 27.15 -4.33
N LYS A 175 2.51 27.48 -5.62
CA LYS A 175 3.64 27.97 -6.44
C LYS A 175 3.55 29.51 -6.63
N PRO A 176 4.27 30.32 -5.82
CA PRO A 176 4.71 31.61 -6.30
C PRO A 176 5.87 31.39 -7.28
N GLY A 177 5.80 32.06 -8.44
CA GLY A 177 6.89 32.12 -9.43
C GLY A 177 8.09 32.90 -8.93
#